data_AF-A0A024U2Z6-F1
#
_entry.id   AF-A0A024U2Z6-F1
#
_cell.length_a   1.000
_cell.length_b   1.000
_cell.length_c   1.000
_cell.angle_alpha   90.00
_cell.angle_beta   90.00
_cell.angle_gamma   90.00
#
_symmetry.space_group_name_H-M   'P 1'
#
loop_
_entity.id
_entity.type
_entity.pdbx_description
1 polymer ?
#
loop_
_entity_poly.entity_id
_entity_poly.type
_entity_poly.pdbx_seq_one_letter_code
_entity_poly.pdbx_strand_id
1 'polypeptide(L)'
;MSPSPHHLLARFVVGAVLAVPTVYFATVLFPAIRDVSLSEGFSHIRSNVWATCALIDYVAGLCFTVPYMWFRSPNLVVGVIVVVACTILGNVVSVALFVVLIWTGRGTLRDSVLPLHHTLHAPNTKTWGVLVFQWCIGTLGLIYWAYLFYALAT
;
A
#
# COMPACT_ATOMS: atom_id res chain seq x y z
N MET A 1 -13.44 14.89 -23.89
CA MET A 1 -13.43 13.71 -24.79
C MET A 1 -13.99 12.53 -24.03
N SER A 2 -15.00 11.84 -24.56
CA SER A 2 -15.46 10.57 -23.99
C SER A 2 -14.38 9.49 -24.21
N PRO A 3 -14.03 8.67 -23.22
CA PRO A 3 -13.04 7.60 -23.40
C PRO A 3 -13.52 6.60 -24.47
N SER A 4 -12.61 6.10 -25.29
CA SER A 4 -12.94 5.06 -26.27
C SER A 4 -13.46 3.81 -25.55
N PRO A 5 -14.38 3.05 -26.16
CA PRO A 5 -14.96 1.85 -25.54
C PRO A 5 -13.89 0.81 -25.15
N HIS A 6 -12.78 0.74 -25.91
CA HIS A 6 -11.65 -0.13 -25.59
C HIS A 6 -10.92 0.28 -24.30
N HIS A 7 -10.79 1.59 -24.01
CA HIS A 7 -10.20 2.05 -22.75
C HIS A 7 -11.09 1.77 -21.55
N LEU A 8 -12.41 1.88 -21.72
CA LEU A 8 -13.36 1.53 -20.66
C LEU A 8 -13.29 0.04 -20.33
N LEU A 9 -13.35 -0.83 -21.34
CA LEU A 9 -13.25 -2.28 -21.15
C LEU A 9 -11.94 -2.67 -20.45
N ALA A 10 -10.80 -2.15 -20.92
CA ALA A 10 -9.49 -2.43 -20.32
C ALA A 10 -9.43 -2.06 -18.83
N ARG A 11 -10.02 -0.92 -18.44
CA ARG A 11 -10.06 -0.48 -17.04
C ARG A 11 -10.91 -1.39 -16.16
N PHE A 12 -12.07 -1.83 -16.67
CA PHE A 12 -12.90 -2.78 -15.95
C PHE A 12 -12.19 -4.12 -15.78
N VAL A 13 -11.59 -4.65 -16.84
CA VAL A 13 -10.85 -5.92 -16.80
C VAL A 13 -9.68 -5.85 -15.81
N VAL A 14 -8.83 -4.83 -15.91
CA VAL A 14 -7.68 -4.68 -15.01
C VAL A 14 -8.14 -4.47 -13.56
N GLY A 15 -9.14 -3.62 -13.33
CA GLY A 15 -9.68 -3.44 -11.99
C GLY A 15 -10.30 -4.71 -11.42
N ALA A 16 -10.99 -5.53 -12.23
CA ALA A 16 -11.53 -6.81 -11.78
C ALA A 16 -10.43 -7.83 -11.44
N VAL A 17 -9.39 -7.92 -12.29
CA VAL A 17 -8.21 -8.78 -12.05
C VAL A 17 -7.51 -8.42 -10.74
N LEU A 18 -7.45 -7.13 -10.39
CA LEU A 18 -6.91 -6.67 -9.11
C LEU A 18 -7.90 -6.88 -7.95
N ALA A 19 -9.19 -6.66 -8.17
CA ALA A 19 -10.21 -6.73 -7.11
C ALA A 19 -10.39 -8.15 -6.58
N VAL A 20 -10.41 -9.17 -7.45
CA VAL A 20 -10.64 -10.57 -7.04
C VAL A 20 -9.65 -11.05 -5.97
N PRO A 21 -8.31 -10.98 -6.17
CA PRO A 21 -7.36 -11.39 -5.15
C PRO A 21 -7.40 -10.48 -3.92
N THR A 22 -7.68 -9.19 -4.06
CA THR A 22 -7.83 -8.27 -2.92
C THR A 22 -9.03 -8.66 -2.04
N VAL A 23 -10.18 -8.96 -2.63
CA VAL A 23 -11.38 -9.40 -1.89
C VAL A 23 -11.12 -10.75 -1.23
N TYR A 24 -10.55 -11.70 -1.95
CA TYR A 24 -10.17 -13.00 -1.38
C TYR A 24 -9.22 -12.81 -0.19
N PHE A 25 -8.15 -12.04 -0.35
CA PHE A 25 -7.19 -11.79 0.72
C PHE A 25 -7.85 -11.10 1.93
N ALA A 26 -8.74 -10.13 1.70
CA ALA A 26 -9.52 -9.51 2.78
C ALA A 26 -10.36 -10.53 3.55
N THR A 27 -11.01 -11.48 2.85
CA THR A 27 -11.85 -12.51 3.48
C THR A 27 -11.05 -13.47 4.37
N VAL A 28 -9.75 -13.65 4.11
CA VAL A 28 -8.84 -14.45 4.94
C VAL A 28 -8.22 -13.60 6.06
N LEU A 29 -7.86 -12.35 5.76
CA LEU A 29 -7.16 -11.46 6.68
C LEU A 29 -8.04 -11.02 7.86
N PHE A 30 -9.31 -10.65 7.61
CA PHE A 30 -10.18 -10.14 8.67
C PHE A 30 -10.47 -11.18 9.77
N PRO A 31 -10.81 -12.45 9.47
CA PRO A 31 -10.88 -13.50 10.48
C PRO A 31 -9.56 -13.70 11.20
N ALA A 32 -8.43 -13.74 10.48
CA ALA A 32 -7.12 -13.93 11.09
C ALA A 32 -6.77 -12.82 12.11
N ILE A 33 -7.05 -11.55 11.80
CA ILE A 33 -6.85 -10.43 12.73
C ILE A 33 -7.78 -10.53 13.96
N ARG A 34 -9.00 -11.03 13.76
CA ARG A 34 -9.99 -11.16 14.83
C ARG A 34 -9.67 -12.29 15.79
N ASP A 35 -9.25 -13.43 15.25
CA ASP A 35 -9.22 -14.70 15.99
C ASP A 35 -7.81 -15.07 16.47
N VAL A 36 -6.75 -14.47 15.91
CA VAL A 36 -5.35 -14.77 16.25
C VAL A 36 -4.70 -13.57 16.94
N SER A 37 -4.03 -13.83 18.07
CA SER A 37 -3.29 -12.79 18.79
C SER A 37 -2.08 -12.29 17.97
N LEU A 38 -1.70 -11.01 18.13
CA LEU A 38 -0.56 -10.45 17.39
C LEU A 38 0.75 -11.21 17.65
N SER A 39 0.99 -11.63 18.89
CA SER A 39 2.20 -12.39 19.26
C SER A 39 2.25 -13.76 18.57
N GLU A 40 1.13 -14.46 18.52
CA GLU A 40 0.99 -15.75 17.83
C GLU A 40 1.15 -15.58 16.32
N GLY A 41 0.49 -14.58 15.72
CA GLY A 41 0.65 -14.24 14.31
C GLY A 41 2.11 -13.95 13.93
N PHE A 42 2.82 -13.16 14.73
CA PHE A 42 4.25 -12.91 14.52
C PHE A 42 5.12 -14.17 14.69
N SER A 43 4.75 -15.08 15.61
CA SER A 43 5.43 -16.36 15.74
C SER A 43 5.27 -17.22 14.48
N HIS A 44 4.06 -17.25 13.90
CA HIS A 44 3.79 -17.95 12.64
C HIS A 44 4.54 -17.34 11.46
N ILE A 45 4.62 -16.01 11.38
CA ILE A 45 5.39 -15.33 10.31
C ILE A 45 6.87 -15.71 10.40
N ARG A 46 7.46 -15.67 11.61
CA ARG A 46 8.89 -15.97 11.80
C ARG A 46 9.25 -17.43 11.60
N SER A 47 8.33 -18.34 11.92
CA SER A 47 8.56 -19.78 11.73
C SER A 47 8.45 -20.24 10.28
N ASN A 48 7.98 -19.38 9.37
CA ASN A 48 7.87 -19.69 7.95
C ASN A 48 8.69 -18.71 7.10
N VAL A 49 9.70 -19.22 6.40
CA VAL A 49 10.61 -18.41 5.57
C VAL A 49 9.86 -17.62 4.51
N TRP A 50 8.85 -18.20 3.87
CA TRP A 50 8.04 -17.51 2.86
C TRP A 50 7.22 -16.36 3.45
N ALA A 51 6.66 -16.56 4.64
CA ALA A 51 5.92 -15.52 5.35
C ALA A 51 6.85 -14.39 5.81
N THR A 52 8.07 -14.73 6.25
CA THR A 52 9.09 -13.74 6.59
C THR A 52 9.53 -12.95 5.36
N CYS A 53 9.80 -13.59 4.23
CA CYS A 53 10.09 -12.90 2.96
C CYS A 53 8.94 -11.99 2.53
N ALA A 54 7.69 -12.45 2.62
CA ALA A 54 6.52 -11.63 2.31
C ALA A 54 6.41 -10.40 3.24
N LEU A 55 6.80 -10.53 4.52
CA LEU A 55 6.86 -9.39 5.44
C LEU A 55 7.95 -8.38 5.02
N ILE A 56 9.09 -8.83 4.49
CA ILE A 56 10.13 -7.95 3.95
C ILE A 56 9.59 -7.17 2.76
N ASP A 57 9.05 -7.89 1.79
CA ASP A 57 8.50 -7.30 0.57
C ASP A 57 7.40 -6.30 0.89
N TYR A 58 6.60 -6.61 1.92
CA TYR A 58 5.59 -5.70 2.45
C TYR A 58 6.20 -4.41 3.00
N VAL A 59 7.18 -4.51 3.90
CA VAL A 59 7.85 -3.32 4.49
C VAL A 59 8.53 -2.49 3.41
N ALA A 60 9.24 -3.13 2.48
CA ALA A 60 9.87 -2.45 1.34
C ALA A 60 8.82 -1.78 0.44
N GLY A 61 7.69 -2.44 0.19
CA GLY A 61 6.58 -1.91 -0.59
C GLY A 61 5.91 -0.68 0.04
N LEU A 62 5.83 -0.62 1.38
CA LEU A 62 5.32 0.55 2.11
C LEU A 62 6.21 1.80 1.88
N CYS A 63 7.52 1.63 1.71
CA CYS A 63 8.44 2.73 1.41
C CYS A 63 8.06 3.50 0.13
N PHE A 64 7.42 2.82 -0.84
CA PHE A 64 6.98 3.41 -2.10
C PHE A 64 5.49 3.79 -2.09
N THR A 65 4.66 2.92 -1.50
CA THR A 65 3.19 3.06 -1.56
C THR A 65 2.70 4.22 -0.70
N VAL A 66 3.27 4.39 0.49
CA VAL A 66 2.81 5.40 1.45
C VAL A 66 3.09 6.82 0.95
N PRO A 67 4.29 7.19 0.44
CA PRO A 67 4.53 8.50 -0.15
C PRO A 67 3.64 8.75 -1.35
N TYR A 68 3.50 7.75 -2.21
CA TYR A 68 2.66 7.85 -3.40
C TYR A 68 1.21 8.22 -3.02
N MET A 69 0.63 7.52 -2.04
CA MET A 69 -0.74 7.79 -1.58
C MET A 69 -0.84 9.14 -0.85
N TRP A 70 0.19 9.53 -0.09
CA TRP A 70 0.27 10.84 0.53
C TRP A 70 0.21 11.97 -0.51
N PHE A 71 1.02 11.88 -1.56
CA PHE A 71 1.02 12.87 -2.64
C PHE A 71 -0.25 12.88 -3.47
N ARG A 72 -1.01 11.77 -3.49
CA ARG A 72 -2.30 11.67 -4.16
C ARG A 72 -3.47 12.18 -3.31
N SER A 73 -3.23 12.45 -2.02
CA SER A 73 -4.30 12.82 -1.10
C SER A 73 -4.73 14.29 -1.29
N PRO A 74 -6.04 14.57 -1.32
CA PRO A 74 -6.57 15.91 -1.59
C PRO A 74 -6.32 16.91 -0.44
N ASN A 75 -6.06 16.40 0.78
CA ASN A 75 -5.74 17.21 1.95
C ASN A 75 -4.98 16.37 3.00
N LEU A 76 -4.48 17.07 4.03
CA LEU A 76 -3.68 16.49 5.11
C LEU A 76 -4.41 15.36 5.86
N VAL A 77 -5.68 15.57 6.22
CA VAL A 77 -6.46 14.61 7.02
C VAL A 77 -6.66 13.31 6.26
N VAL A 78 -7.07 13.41 5.00
CA VAL A 78 -7.23 12.23 4.12
C VAL A 78 -5.88 11.54 3.93
N GLY A 79 -4.79 12.31 3.76
CA GLY A 79 -3.44 11.76 3.68
C GLY A 79 -3.06 10.92 4.89
N VAL A 80 -3.26 11.45 6.10
CA VAL A 80 -2.96 10.72 7.34
C VAL A 80 -3.79 9.44 7.44
N ILE A 81 -5.10 9.51 7.18
CA ILE A 81 -5.98 8.34 7.25
C ILE A 81 -5.54 7.26 6.27
N VAL A 82 -5.25 7.62 5.02
CA VAL A 82 -4.82 6.67 3.99
C VAL A 82 -3.47 6.06 4.34
N VAL A 83 -2.51 6.84 4.82
CA VAL A 83 -1.19 6.33 5.24
C VAL A 83 -1.30 5.35 6.41
N VAL A 84 -2.12 5.66 7.42
CA VAL A 84 -2.35 4.77 8.56
C VAL A 84 -3.01 3.47 8.09
N ALA A 85 -4.06 3.58 7.26
CA ALA A 85 -4.77 2.42 6.74
C ALA A 85 -3.86 1.52 5.87
N CYS A 86 -3.04 2.12 4.99
CA CYS A 86 -2.05 1.39 4.19
C CYS A 86 -0.97 0.72 5.05
N THR A 87 -0.52 1.35 6.15
CA THR A 87 0.48 0.74 7.04
C THR A 87 -0.08 -0.48 7.79
N ILE A 88 -1.35 -0.44 8.19
CA ILE A 88 -1.98 -1.52 8.99
C ILE A 88 -2.45 -2.68 8.12
N LEU A 89 -3.17 -2.38 7.03
CA LEU A 89 -3.85 -3.40 6.20
C LEU A 89 -3.17 -3.64 4.86
N GLY A 90 -2.15 -2.83 4.53
CA GLY A 90 -1.29 -3.08 3.38
C GLY A 90 -2.02 -3.08 2.05
N ASN A 91 -1.75 -4.14 1.29
CA ASN A 91 -2.29 -4.34 -0.05
C ASN A 91 -3.82 -4.43 -0.09
N VAL A 92 -4.49 -4.77 1.01
CA VAL A 92 -5.96 -4.75 1.06
C VAL A 92 -6.48 -3.33 0.84
N VAL A 93 -5.84 -2.34 1.46
CA VAL A 93 -6.25 -0.93 1.32
C VAL A 93 -5.65 -0.31 0.08
N SER A 94 -4.35 -0.48 -0.16
CA SER A 94 -3.69 0.20 -1.28
C SER A 94 -4.21 -0.25 -2.64
N VAL A 95 -4.43 -1.57 -2.84
CA VAL A 95 -4.97 -2.10 -4.10
C VAL A 95 -6.45 -1.76 -4.25
N ALA A 96 -7.25 -1.79 -3.18
CA ALA A 96 -8.64 -1.35 -3.24
C ALA A 96 -8.77 0.12 -3.68
N LEU A 97 -7.90 0.99 -3.15
CA LEU A 97 -7.82 2.39 -3.60
C LEU A 97 -7.45 2.48 -5.09
N PHE A 98 -6.46 1.70 -5.55
CA PHE A 98 -6.12 1.66 -6.99
C PHE A 98 -7.28 1.18 -7.86
N VAL A 99 -8.02 0.17 -7.44
CA VAL A 99 -9.21 -0.32 -8.15
C VAL A 99 -10.26 0.79 -8.26
N VAL A 100 -10.55 1.49 -7.16
CA VAL A 100 -11.47 2.65 -7.17
C VAL A 100 -10.98 3.71 -8.15
N LEU A 101 -9.70 4.05 -8.12
CA LEU A 101 -9.10 5.05 -9.01
C LEU A 101 -9.17 4.62 -10.49
N ILE A 102 -8.93 3.34 -10.77
CA ILE A 102 -9.03 2.76 -12.12
C ILE A 102 -10.47 2.77 -12.62
N TRP A 103 -11.47 2.48 -11.80
CA TRP A 103 -12.87 2.47 -12.23
C TRP A 103 -13.51 3.85 -12.31
N THR A 104 -13.14 4.78 -11.42
CA THR A 104 -13.73 6.13 -11.37
C THR A 104 -13.00 7.17 -12.22
N GLY A 105 -11.79 6.86 -12.72
CA GLY A 105 -11.04 7.75 -13.60
C GLY A 105 -11.81 8.18 -14.85
N ARG A 106 -11.48 9.36 -15.41
CA ARG A 106 -12.08 9.84 -16.67
C ARG A 106 -11.15 9.70 -17.89
N GLY A 107 -9.89 9.30 -17.66
CA GLY A 107 -8.86 9.15 -18.67
C GLY A 107 -8.57 7.70 -19.04
N THR A 108 -7.37 7.49 -19.55
CA THR A 108 -6.82 6.15 -19.86
C THR A 108 -6.48 5.38 -18.59
N LEU A 109 -6.18 4.08 -18.75
CA LEU A 109 -5.64 3.28 -17.64
C LEU A 109 -4.35 3.89 -17.10
N ARG A 110 -3.47 4.38 -17.99
CA ARG A 110 -2.22 5.06 -17.63
C ARG A 110 -2.50 6.27 -16.75
N ASP A 111 -3.46 7.12 -17.11
CA ASP A 111 -3.79 8.32 -16.32
C ASP A 111 -4.34 7.97 -14.94
N SER A 112 -5.00 6.82 -14.82
CA SER A 112 -5.60 6.36 -13.57
C SER A 112 -4.54 5.77 -12.61
N VAL A 113 -3.54 5.09 -13.15
CA VAL A 113 -2.45 4.46 -12.37
C VAL A 113 -1.30 5.44 -12.12
N LEU A 114 -0.94 6.24 -13.11
CA LEU A 114 0.16 7.21 -13.08
C LEU A 114 -0.43 8.58 -13.43
N PRO A 115 -0.81 9.41 -12.45
CA PRO A 115 -1.29 10.75 -12.70
C PRO A 115 -0.11 11.68 -13.05
N LEU A 116 0.59 11.41 -14.17
CA LEU A 116 1.71 12.20 -14.67
C LEU A 116 1.29 13.60 -15.13
N HIS A 117 -0.02 13.85 -15.25
CA HIS A 117 -0.61 15.08 -15.77
C HIS A 117 -1.32 15.92 -14.70
N HIS A 118 -1.50 15.38 -13.50
CA HIS A 118 -1.72 16.25 -12.35
C HIS A 118 -0.35 16.78 -11.96
N THR A 119 -0.22 18.11 -11.90
CA THR A 119 0.78 18.70 -11.03
C THR A 119 0.58 18.02 -9.68
N LEU A 120 1.50 17.12 -9.31
CA LEU A 120 1.67 16.68 -7.92
C LEU A 120 1.51 17.97 -7.14
N HIS A 121 0.42 18.12 -6.36
CA HIS A 121 0.12 19.36 -5.67
C HIS A 121 1.43 19.83 -5.08
N ALA A 122 1.91 21.01 -5.56
CA ALA A 122 3.31 21.41 -5.53
C ALA A 122 3.93 20.84 -4.26
N PRO A 123 4.91 19.92 -4.39
CA PRO A 123 5.22 18.99 -3.33
C PRO A 123 5.34 19.84 -2.09
N ASN A 124 4.49 19.58 -1.10
CA ASN A 124 4.59 20.28 0.16
C ASN A 124 5.85 19.68 0.83
N THR A 125 7.01 19.94 0.21
CA THR A 125 8.36 19.56 0.62
C THR A 125 8.71 20.22 1.93
N LYS A 126 7.89 21.18 2.38
CA LYS A 126 7.92 21.81 3.70
C LYS A 126 6.90 21.24 4.68
N THR A 127 6.24 20.11 4.41
CA THR A 127 5.42 19.46 5.45
C THR A 127 6.30 18.52 6.27
N TRP A 128 6.31 18.76 7.59
CA TRP A 128 6.81 17.83 8.62
C TRP A 128 6.45 16.37 8.37
N GLY A 129 5.32 16.09 7.70
CA GLY A 129 4.89 14.75 7.32
C GLY A 129 5.88 13.95 6.47
N VAL A 130 6.65 14.58 5.57
CA VAL A 130 7.67 13.87 4.77
C VAL A 130 8.84 13.43 5.64
N LEU A 131 9.28 14.31 6.56
CA LEU A 131 10.34 14.00 7.51
C LEU A 131 9.89 12.91 8.49
N VAL A 132 8.69 13.03 9.06
CA VAL A 132 8.12 12.02 9.96
C VAL A 132 7.98 10.68 9.24
N PHE A 133 7.52 10.68 7.98
CA PHE A 133 7.45 9.47 7.16
C PHE A 133 8.83 8.83 6.93
N GLN A 134 9.82 9.62 6.49
CA GLN A 134 11.18 9.13 6.28
C GLN A 134 11.79 8.59 7.58
N TRP A 135 11.50 9.23 8.71
CA TRP A 135 11.90 8.76 10.03
C TRP A 135 11.21 7.45 10.42
N CYS A 136 9.89 7.34 10.26
CA CYS A 136 9.14 6.13 10.60
C CYS A 136 9.59 4.93 9.75
N ILE A 137 9.71 5.11 8.43
CA ILE A 137 10.18 4.05 7.53
C ILE A 137 11.65 3.74 7.75
N GLY A 138 12.50 4.76 7.94
CA GLY A 138 13.91 4.57 8.25
C GLY A 138 14.10 3.79 9.56
N THR A 139 13.30 4.10 10.58
CA THR A 139 13.33 3.43 11.89
C THR A 139 12.81 1.99 11.80
N LEU A 140 11.68 1.76 11.12
CA LEU A 140 11.16 0.41 10.88
C LEU A 140 12.14 -0.44 10.07
N GLY A 141 12.75 0.15 9.04
CA GLY A 141 13.81 -0.49 8.26
C GLY A 141 15.04 -0.81 9.11
N LEU A 142 15.50 0.11 9.97
CA LEU A 142 16.63 -0.12 10.88
C LEU A 142 16.34 -1.22 11.91
N ILE A 143 15.15 -1.20 12.54
CA ILE A 143 14.72 -2.25 13.47
C ILE A 143 14.69 -3.60 12.75
N TYR A 144 14.17 -3.61 11.52
CA TYR A 144 14.11 -4.81 10.70
C TYR A 144 15.50 -5.35 10.35
N TRP A 145 16.42 -4.49 9.87
CA TRP A 145 17.79 -4.88 9.54
C TRP A 145 18.57 -5.32 10.78
N ALA A 146 18.44 -4.63 11.91
CA ALA A 146 19.05 -5.04 13.17
C ALA A 146 18.56 -6.42 13.62
N TYR A 147 17.28 -6.71 13.45
CA TYR A 147 16.71 -8.02 13.72
C TYR A 147 17.25 -9.10 12.77
N LEU A 148 17.35 -8.80 11.47
CA LEU A 148 17.90 -9.72 10.48
C LEU A 148 19.37 -10.07 10.78
N PHE A 149 20.19 -9.08 11.14
CA PHE A 149 21.58 -9.30 11.53
C PHE A 149 21.69 -10.12 12.82
N TYR A 150 20.85 -9.85 13.82
CA TYR A 150 20.79 -10.66 15.03
C TYR A 150 20.46 -12.13 14.71
N ALA A 151 19.43 -12.36 13.88
CA ALA A 151 19.03 -13.71 13.48
C ALA A 151 20.08 -14.45 12.64
N LEU A 152 20.96 -13.75 11.93
CA LEU A 152 22.09 -14.35 11.21
C LEU A 152 23.30 -14.65 12.11
N ALA A 153 23.41 -13.96 13.25
CA ALA A 153 24.54 -14.07 14.17
C ALA A 153 24.32 -15.09 15.31
N THR A 154 23.10 -15.62 15.43
CA THR A 154 22.68 -16.62 16.44
C THR A 154 22.23 -17.91 15.77
#